data_AF-A0A8T7HIH7-F1
#
_entry.id   AF-A0A8T7HIH7-F1
#
_cell.length_a   1.000
_cell.length_b   1.000
_cell.length_c   1.000
_cell.angle_alpha   90.00
_cell.angle_beta   90.00
_cell.angle_gamma   90.00
#
_symmetry.space_group_name_H-M   'P 1'
#
loop_
_entity.id
_entity.type
_entity.pdbx_description
1 polymer ?
#
loop_
_entity_poly.entity_id
_entity_poly.type
_entity_poly.pdbx_seq_one_letter_code
_entity_poly.pdbx_strand_id
1 'polypeptide(L)'
;ILDNIYTSRCNSLDSQLETISKIEQFIKNNNITCVMIDDITRNFTEHQFELKNEMMDILIEYVRELSNLAWNKNIAIITTNTVRARIDDSNMKERETYDFLINRLIHLKVSLKRMDNLWLARNNDGNQCIFNISEDGIGRV
;
A
#
# COMPACT_ATOMS: atom_id res chain seq x y z
N ILE A 1 -20.96 1.68 -15.97
CA ILE A 1 -20.12 0.46 -15.91
C ILE A 1 -18.93 0.74 -14.98
N LEU A 2 -19.22 0.93 -13.69
CA LEU A 2 -18.25 0.85 -12.58
C LEU A 2 -18.99 0.35 -11.31
N ASP A 3 -20.11 -0.35 -11.49
CA ASP A 3 -21.14 -0.50 -10.46
C ASP A 3 -20.69 -1.40 -9.29
N ASN A 4 -19.54 -2.06 -9.45
CA ASN A 4 -18.91 -2.95 -8.47
C ASN A 4 -17.59 -2.38 -7.90
N ILE A 5 -17.25 -1.13 -8.21
CA ILE A 5 -16.06 -0.45 -7.68
C ILE A 5 -16.52 0.69 -6.78
N TYR A 6 -16.12 0.61 -5.51
CA TYR A 6 -16.43 1.61 -4.50
C TYR A 6 -15.18 2.39 -4.11
N THR A 7 -15.30 3.71 -4.02
CA THR A 7 -14.17 4.59 -3.73
C THR A 7 -14.46 5.43 -2.49
N SER A 8 -13.49 5.52 -1.59
CA SER A 8 -13.48 6.45 -0.47
C SER A 8 -12.16 7.21 -0.48
N ARG A 9 -12.21 8.51 -0.19
CA ARG A 9 -11.01 9.36 -0.09
C ARG A 9 -10.73 9.66 1.37
N CYS A 10 -9.55 9.29 1.85
CA CYS A 10 -9.09 9.53 3.21
C CYS A 10 -7.93 10.54 3.19
N ASN A 11 -8.24 11.82 3.49
CA ASN A 11 -7.28 12.94 3.40
C ASN A 11 -6.61 13.29 4.73
N SER A 12 -6.85 12.50 5.78
CA SER A 12 -6.24 12.68 7.11
C SER A 12 -5.92 11.34 7.73
N LEU A 13 -4.99 11.34 8.69
CA LEU A 13 -4.65 10.14 9.46
C LEU A 13 -5.90 9.55 10.13
N ASP A 14 -6.67 10.35 10.84
CA ASP A 14 -7.90 9.90 11.51
C ASP A 14 -8.87 9.22 10.52
N SER A 15 -9.10 9.84 9.36
CA SER A 15 -9.98 9.27 8.34
C SER A 15 -9.46 7.93 7.79
N GLN A 16 -8.13 7.79 7.68
CA GLN A 16 -7.48 6.54 7.26
C GLN A 16 -7.62 5.45 8.34
N LEU A 17 -7.42 5.78 9.61
CA LEU A 17 -7.56 4.84 10.72
C LEU A 17 -9.00 4.33 10.86
N GLU A 18 -9.99 5.21 10.71
CA GLU A 18 -11.42 4.84 10.70
C GLU A 18 -11.80 3.91 9.53
N THR A 19 -10.93 3.79 8.51
CA THR A 19 -11.23 3.00 7.30
C THR A 19 -11.39 1.52 7.63
N ILE A 20 -10.73 0.99 8.65
CA ILE A 20 -10.88 -0.40 9.10
C ILE A 20 -12.34 -0.69 9.46
N SER A 21 -12.89 0.10 10.38
CA SER A 21 -14.29 -0.03 10.80
C SER A 21 -15.27 0.17 9.62
N LYS A 22 -14.96 1.10 8.70
CA LYS A 22 -15.78 1.33 7.50
C LYS A 22 -15.77 0.12 6.58
N ILE A 23 -14.61 -0.46 6.30
CA ILE A 23 -14.48 -1.69 5.50
C ILE A 23 -15.27 -2.82 6.17
N GLU A 24 -15.09 -3.03 7.47
CA GLU A 24 -15.79 -4.06 8.24
C GLU A 24 -17.31 -3.97 8.18
N GLN A 25 -17.86 -2.76 8.24
CA GLN A 25 -19.30 -2.54 8.09
C GLN A 25 -19.73 -2.77 6.65
N PHE A 26 -18.94 -2.32 5.69
CA PHE A 26 -19.26 -2.39 4.27
C PHE A 26 -19.32 -3.84 3.77
N ILE A 27 -18.35 -4.67 4.15
CA ILE A 27 -18.29 -6.10 3.77
C ILE A 27 -19.39 -6.97 4.40
N LYS A 28 -20.09 -6.50 5.44
CA LYS A 28 -21.26 -7.22 5.98
C LYS A 28 -22.44 -7.22 5.01
N ASN A 29 -22.55 -6.15 4.22
CA ASN A 29 -23.70 -5.92 3.34
C ASN A 29 -23.35 -6.11 1.86
N ASN A 30 -22.07 -6.25 1.53
CA ASN A 30 -21.58 -6.31 0.16
C ASN A 30 -20.58 -7.45 0.01
N ASN A 31 -20.62 -8.12 -1.15
CA ASN A 31 -19.64 -9.16 -1.47
C ASN A 31 -18.34 -8.52 -1.99
N ILE A 32 -17.40 -8.25 -1.09
CA ILE A 32 -16.12 -7.63 -1.43
C ILE A 32 -15.03 -8.69 -1.45
N THR A 33 -14.30 -8.76 -2.56
CA THR A 33 -13.18 -9.69 -2.73
C THR A 33 -11.82 -9.00 -2.56
N CYS A 34 -11.76 -7.68 -2.75
CA CYS A 34 -10.52 -6.92 -2.71
C CYS A 34 -10.74 -5.51 -2.15
N VAL A 35 -9.79 -5.06 -1.34
CA VAL A 35 -9.64 -3.67 -0.88
C VAL A 35 -8.29 -3.17 -1.35
N MET A 36 -8.29 -1.99 -1.97
CA MET A 36 -7.08 -1.31 -2.42
C MET A 36 -6.88 -0.02 -1.62
N ILE A 37 -5.68 0.18 -1.07
CA ILE A 37 -5.30 1.39 -0.31
C ILE A 37 -4.10 2.04 -1.00
N ASP A 38 -4.28 3.26 -1.49
CA ASP A 38 -3.27 4.01 -2.23
C ASP A 38 -3.15 5.44 -1.68
N ASP A 39 -2.10 5.85 -0.93
CA ASP A 39 -0.89 5.16 -0.45
C ASP A 39 -0.96 4.96 1.08
N ILE A 40 -0.57 3.77 1.57
CA ILE A 40 -0.67 3.40 2.99
C ILE A 40 0.10 4.31 3.95
N THR A 41 1.20 4.92 3.50
CA THR A 41 2.11 5.74 4.33
C THR A 41 1.90 7.24 4.19
N ARG A 42 1.05 7.67 3.25
CA ARG A 42 0.90 9.09 2.90
C ARG A 42 0.47 9.95 4.09
N ASN A 43 -0.66 9.63 4.71
CA ASN A 43 -1.18 10.43 5.84
C ASN A 43 -0.27 10.34 7.07
N PHE A 44 0.45 9.22 7.26
CA PHE A 44 1.48 9.11 8.30
C PHE A 44 2.67 10.04 8.04
N THR A 45 3.01 10.30 6.78
CA THR A 45 4.09 11.23 6.47
C THR A 45 3.68 12.70 6.57
N GLU A 46 2.40 12.98 6.28
CA GLU A 46 1.85 14.35 6.30
C GLU A 46 1.41 14.78 7.71
N HIS A 47 1.10 13.83 8.60
CA HIS A 47 0.70 14.11 9.98
C HIS A 47 1.88 14.48 10.88
N GLN A 48 1.70 15.50 11.72
CA GLN A 48 2.70 15.92 12.70
C GLN A 48 2.50 15.15 14.02
N PHE A 49 3.34 14.14 14.22
CA PHE A 49 3.41 13.43 15.50
C PHE A 49 4.30 14.17 16.49
N GLU A 50 3.87 14.21 17.76
CA GLU A 50 4.69 14.79 18.83
C GLU A 50 5.91 13.90 19.13
N LEU A 51 5.72 12.59 19.06
CA LEU A 51 6.76 11.59 19.32
C LEU A 51 6.98 10.69 18.11
N LYS A 52 8.25 10.45 17.77
CA LYS A 52 8.60 9.60 16.61
C LYS A 52 8.11 8.15 16.76
N ASN A 53 8.10 7.62 17.98
CA ASN A 53 7.67 6.24 18.25
C ASN A 53 6.15 6.08 18.10
N GLU A 54 5.38 7.14 18.38
CA GLU A 54 3.92 7.12 18.26
C GLU A 54 3.47 6.78 16.83
N MET A 55 4.06 7.44 15.84
CA MET A 55 3.81 7.13 14.43
C MET A 55 4.07 5.66 14.11
N MET A 56 5.17 5.11 14.63
CA MET A 56 5.55 3.72 14.36
C MET A 56 4.54 2.75 14.97
N ASP A 57 4.13 2.99 16.22
CA ASP A 57 3.18 2.13 16.92
C ASP A 57 1.82 2.14 16.22
N ILE A 58 1.31 3.31 15.83
CA ILE A 58 0.03 3.46 15.11
C ILE A 58 0.11 2.79 13.73
N LEU A 59 1.21 2.96 12.98
CA LEU A 59 1.35 2.32 11.67
C LEU A 59 1.42 0.79 11.79
N ILE A 60 2.13 0.27 12.80
CA ILE A 60 2.21 -1.17 13.07
C ILE A 60 0.82 -1.71 13.39
N GLU A 61 0.07 -1.05 14.27
CA GLU A 61 -1.28 -1.42 14.64
C GLU A 61 -2.21 -1.42 13.42
N TYR A 62 -2.20 -0.36 12.64
CA TYR A 62 -3.02 -0.24 11.42
C TYR A 62 -2.78 -1.37 10.42
N VAL A 63 -1.51 -1.70 10.13
CA VAL A 63 -1.19 -2.80 9.19
C VAL A 63 -1.57 -4.17 9.78
N ARG A 64 -1.46 -4.36 11.10
CA ARG A 64 -1.91 -5.59 11.77
C ARG A 64 -3.42 -5.74 11.69
N GLU A 65 -4.19 -4.68 11.92
CA GLU A 65 -5.64 -4.70 11.78
C GLU A 65 -6.07 -5.01 10.35
N LEU A 66 -5.43 -4.41 9.34
CA LEU A 66 -5.65 -4.78 7.94
C LEU A 66 -5.36 -6.26 7.70
N SER A 67 -4.24 -6.77 8.20
CA SER A 67 -3.87 -8.18 8.03
C SER A 67 -4.88 -9.13 8.68
N ASN A 68 -5.34 -8.80 9.90
CA ASN A 68 -6.39 -9.54 10.59
C ASN A 68 -7.72 -9.49 9.83
N LEU A 69 -8.07 -8.33 9.27
CA LEU A 69 -9.27 -8.16 8.46
C LEU A 69 -9.22 -9.03 7.20
N ALA A 70 -8.10 -8.99 6.47
CA ALA A 70 -7.87 -9.81 5.29
C ALA A 70 -8.06 -11.30 5.59
N TRP A 71 -7.44 -11.77 6.68
CA TRP A 71 -7.52 -13.16 7.12
C TRP A 71 -8.93 -13.57 7.54
N ASN A 72 -9.55 -12.81 8.44
CA ASN A 72 -10.84 -13.15 9.04
C ASN A 72 -12.02 -13.05 8.05
N LYS A 73 -11.88 -12.23 7.02
CA LYS A 73 -12.93 -11.99 6.02
C LYS A 73 -12.64 -12.63 4.67
N ASN A 74 -11.48 -13.28 4.54
CA ASN A 74 -11.03 -13.91 3.30
C ASN A 74 -11.07 -12.93 2.11
N ILE A 75 -10.54 -11.72 2.32
CA ILE A 75 -10.45 -10.67 1.30
C ILE A 75 -8.99 -10.33 1.02
N ALA A 76 -8.68 -9.96 -0.22
CA ALA A 76 -7.36 -9.44 -0.57
C ALA A 76 -7.25 -7.97 -0.13
N ILE A 77 -6.21 -7.61 0.61
CA ILE A 77 -5.85 -6.21 0.86
C ILE A 77 -4.57 -5.91 0.11
N ILE A 78 -4.65 -4.98 -0.84
CA ILE A 78 -3.53 -4.53 -1.67
C ILE A 78 -3.24 -3.09 -1.30
N THR A 79 -1.98 -2.81 -0.99
CA THR A 79 -1.54 -1.47 -0.60
C THR A 79 -0.41 -1.02 -1.52
N THR A 80 -0.37 0.27 -1.84
CA THR A 80 0.79 0.90 -2.45
C THR A 80 1.61 1.61 -1.37
N ASN A 81 2.89 1.77 -1.65
CA ASN A 81 3.81 2.57 -0.84
C ASN A 81 4.74 3.34 -1.77
N THR A 82 5.20 4.50 -1.32
CA THR A 82 6.09 5.38 -2.07
C THR A 82 7.56 5.09 -1.78
N VAL A 83 8.38 5.18 -2.84
CA VAL A 83 9.84 5.24 -2.74
C VAL A 83 10.25 6.71 -2.77
N ARG A 84 11.12 7.11 -1.83
CA ARG A 84 11.67 8.47 -1.77
C ARG A 84 13.18 8.41 -1.97
N ALA A 85 13.70 9.36 -2.73
CA ALA A 85 15.14 9.54 -2.87
C ALA A 85 15.63 10.45 -1.73
N ARG A 86 16.66 10.01 -1.01
CA ARG A 86 17.47 10.92 -0.20
C ARG A 86 18.62 11.41 -1.06
N ILE A 87 18.69 12.72 -1.25
CA ILE A 87 19.81 13.40 -1.91
C ILE A 87 20.79 13.78 -0.80
N ASP A 88 21.78 12.93 -0.53
CA ASP A 88 22.99 13.31 0.20
C ASP A 88 24.11 13.49 -0.86
N ASP A 89 25.02 14.46 -0.64
CA ASP A 89 25.98 15.16 -1.54
C ASP A 89 26.84 14.37 -2.57
N SER A 90 26.52 13.13 -2.94
CA SER A 90 27.15 12.44 -4.07
C SER A 90 26.43 11.18 -4.56
N ASN A 91 25.39 10.68 -3.86
CA ASN A 91 24.73 9.43 -4.25
C ASN A 91 23.22 9.49 -3.99
N MET A 92 22.43 9.32 -5.05
CA MET A 92 20.98 9.14 -4.94
C MET A 92 20.70 7.75 -4.35
N LYS A 93 20.27 7.71 -3.08
CA LYS A 93 19.80 6.48 -2.44
C LYS A 93 18.29 6.50 -2.37
N GLU A 94 17.66 5.65 -3.17
CA GLU A 94 16.24 5.36 -3.09
C GLU A 94 15.95 4.50 -1.85
N ARG A 95 14.93 4.89 -1.09
CA ARG A 95 14.46 4.15 0.08
C ARG A 95 12.94 4.19 0.13
N GLU A 96 12.32 3.05 0.39
CA GLU A 96 10.88 2.98 0.63
C GLU A 96 10.51 3.74 1.90
N THR A 97 9.38 4.45 1.85
CA THR A 97 8.85 5.14 3.01
C THR A 97 8.53 4.12 4.11
N TYR A 98 9.14 4.31 5.29
CA TYR A 98 9.05 3.40 6.45
C TYR A 98 9.41 1.92 6.15
N ASP A 99 10.39 1.69 5.26
CA ASP A 99 10.86 0.37 4.82
C ASP A 99 10.97 -0.70 5.92
N PHE A 100 11.56 -0.36 7.06
CA PHE A 100 11.82 -1.26 8.17
C PHE A 100 10.55 -1.79 8.83
N LEU A 101 9.46 -1.01 8.82
CA LEU A 101 8.16 -1.43 9.34
C LEU A 101 7.41 -2.25 8.30
N ILE A 102 7.30 -1.72 7.09
CA ILE A 102 6.53 -2.34 6.01
C ILE A 102 7.10 -3.72 5.67
N ASN A 103 8.43 -3.85 5.58
CA ASN A 103 9.08 -5.14 5.27
C ASN A 103 8.83 -6.22 6.33
N ARG A 104 8.53 -5.84 7.57
CA ARG A 104 8.27 -6.81 8.64
C ARG A 104 6.81 -7.28 8.67
N LEU A 105 5.88 -6.45 8.20
CA LEU A 105 4.44 -6.66 8.38
C LEU A 105 3.74 -7.17 7.11
N ILE A 106 4.33 -6.96 5.94
CA ILE A 106 3.74 -7.36 4.65
C ILE A 106 4.26 -8.73 4.22
N HIS A 107 3.32 -9.64 3.91
CA HIS A 107 3.61 -11.03 3.54
C HIS A 107 4.13 -11.19 2.10
N LEU A 108 3.54 -10.46 1.14
CA LEU A 108 3.94 -10.44 -0.26
C LEU A 108 4.17 -8.99 -0.67
N LYS A 109 5.38 -8.72 -1.14
CA LYS A 109 5.78 -7.39 -1.58
C LYS A 109 6.25 -7.48 -3.02
N VAL A 110 5.79 -6.56 -3.85
CA VAL A 110 6.24 -6.42 -5.24
C VAL A 110 6.85 -5.04 -5.41
N SER A 111 8.14 -4.98 -5.75
CA SER A 111 8.78 -3.75 -6.19
C SER A 111 8.55 -3.54 -7.68
N LEU A 112 8.25 -2.30 -8.06
CA LEU A 112 8.02 -1.91 -9.44
C LEU A 112 9.12 -0.92 -9.87
N LYS A 113 9.80 -1.22 -10.98
CA LYS A 113 10.79 -0.33 -11.57
C LYS A 113 10.51 -0.12 -13.05
N ARG A 114 10.42 1.15 -13.46
CA ARG A 114 10.27 1.52 -14.87
C ARG A 114 11.61 1.38 -15.60
N MET A 115 11.57 0.79 -16.79
CA MET A 115 12.67 0.61 -17.73
C MET A 115 12.19 1.07 -19.11
N ASP A 116 12.35 2.36 -19.41
CA ASP A 116 11.80 3.01 -20.61
C ASP A 116 10.28 2.84 -20.73
N ASN A 117 9.82 2.03 -21.69
CA ASN A 117 8.41 1.73 -21.96
C ASN A 117 7.95 0.44 -21.25
N LEU A 118 8.85 -0.25 -20.55
CA LEU A 118 8.60 -1.49 -19.84
C LEU A 118 8.65 -1.27 -18.32
N TRP A 119 8.10 -2.23 -17.61
CA TRP A 119 8.11 -2.29 -16.16
C TRP A 119 8.64 -3.65 -15.70
N LEU A 120 9.55 -3.61 -14.74
CA LEU A 120 10.02 -4.77 -14.01
C LEU A 120 9.27 -4.85 -12.68
N ALA A 121 8.54 -5.95 -12.47
CA ALA A 121 8.04 -6.34 -11.16
C ALA A 121 8.96 -7.40 -10.56
N ARG A 122 9.31 -7.26 -9.28
CA ARG A 122 10.04 -8.28 -8.51
C ARG A 122 9.40 -8.48 -7.15
N ASN A 123 9.12 -9.72 -6.79
CA ASN A 123 8.58 -10.03 -5.46
C ASN A 123 9.69 -10.31 -4.42
N ASN A 124 9.32 -10.42 -3.14
CA ASN A 124 10.23 -10.75 -2.05
C ASN A 124 10.81 -12.19 -2.08
N ASP A 125 10.27 -13.09 -2.92
CA ASP A 125 10.83 -14.43 -3.16
C ASP A 125 11.86 -14.45 -4.30
N GLY A 126 12.09 -13.31 -4.96
CA GLY A 126 13.01 -13.18 -6.10
C GLY A 126 12.39 -13.49 -7.46
N ASN A 127 11.10 -13.84 -7.52
CA ASN A 127 10.38 -13.98 -8.79
C ASN A 127 10.24 -12.61 -9.45
N GLN A 128 10.39 -12.58 -10.77
CA GLN A 128 10.33 -11.34 -11.54
C GLN A 128 9.59 -11.51 -12.85
N CYS A 129 8.91 -10.46 -13.30
CA CYS A 129 8.32 -10.39 -14.63
C CYS A 129 8.50 -8.99 -15.23
N ILE A 130 8.51 -8.95 -16.55
CA ILE A 130 8.52 -7.71 -17.32
C ILE A 130 7.15 -7.57 -17.99
N PHE A 131 6.59 -6.37 -17.92
CA PHE A 131 5.28 -6.06 -18.49
C PHE A 131 5.31 -4.66 -19.10
N ASN A 132 4.30 -4.33 -19.91
CA ASN A 132 4.07 -2.97 -20.39
C ASN A 132 2.73 -2.45 -19.85
N ILE A 133 2.58 -1.12 -19.86
CA ILE A 133 1.30 -0.47 -19.56
C ILE A 133 0.89 0.28 -20.82
N SER A 134 -0.32 0.01 -21.30
CA SER A 134 -0.93 0.62 -22.47
C SER A 134 -2.30 1.20 -22.11
N GLU A 135 -3.01 1.76 -23.09
CA GLU A 135 -4.38 2.26 -22.91
C GLU A 135 -5.36 1.14 -22.48
N ASP A 136 -5.10 -0.10 -22.89
CA ASP A 136 -5.86 -1.29 -22.51
C ASP A 136 -5.47 -1.85 -21.13
N GLY A 137 -4.51 -1.21 -20.45
CA GLY A 137 -4.01 -1.63 -19.14
C GLY A 137 -2.68 -2.38 -19.19
N ILE A 138 -2.48 -3.28 -18.23
CA ILE A 138 -1.23 -4.06 -18.05
C ILE A 138 -1.19 -5.22 -19.05
N GLY A 139 -0.19 -5.22 -19.93
CA GLY A 139 0.04 -6.26 -20.94
C GLY A 139 1.32 -7.07 -20.70
N ARG A 140 1.37 -8.27 -21.27
CA ARG A 140 2.61 -9.06 -21.32
C ARG A 140 3.46 -8.59 -22.51
N VAL A 141 4.77 -8.59 -22.32
CA VAL A 141 5.78 -8.41 -23.37
C VAL A 141 6.06 -9.76 -24.02
#